data_AF-I9LDQ1-F1
#
_entry.id   AF-I9LDQ1-F1
#
_cell.length_a   1.000
_cell.length_b   1.000
_cell.length_c   1.000
_cell.angle_alpha   90.00
_cell.angle_beta   90.00
_cell.angle_gamma   90.00
#
_symmetry.space_group_name_H-M   'P 1'
#
loop_
_entity.id
_entity.type
_entity.pdbx_description
1 polymer ?
#
loop_
_entity_poly.entity_id
_entity_poly.type
_entity_poly.pdbx_seq_one_letter_code
_entity_poly.pdbx_strand_id
1 'polypeptide(L)'
;MLIIDFIGIVATICLIGIRYPHYVLLAISLHEVGEIVMAVLFNGQIDTIVAAGAFGTIDVSNYNTSLIGTLLLFSGSLTNYIASSLAGGIAFEPTSRLLNPMSALKYPFAVVNFRLCVLACLISLWKIFV
;
A
#
# COMPACT_ATOMS: atom_id res chain seq x y z
N MET A 1 19.23 -0.95 0.57
CA MET A 1 19.13 -1.36 1.99
C MET A 1 17.67 -1.51 2.38
N LEU A 2 17.27 -2.62 3.00
CA LEU A 2 15.90 -2.84 3.49
C LEU A 2 15.82 -2.43 4.97
N ILE A 3 14.92 -1.51 5.29
CA ILE A 3 14.63 -1.06 6.65
C ILE A 3 13.18 -1.45 6.96
N ILE A 4 12.96 -2.09 8.11
CA ILE A 4 11.61 -2.43 8.58
C ILE A 4 11.25 -1.47 9.70
N ASP A 5 10.23 -0.63 9.48
CA ASP A 5 9.72 0.27 10.51
C ASP A 5 8.50 -0.37 11.19
N PHE A 6 8.75 -0.97 12.35
CA PHE A 6 7.70 -1.59 13.16
C PHE A 6 6.66 -0.59 13.67
N ILE A 7 7.03 0.67 13.94
CA ILE A 7 6.07 1.70 14.37
C ILE A 7 5.09 1.98 13.23
N GLY A 8 5.60 2.18 12.01
CA GLY A 8 4.77 2.41 10.82
C GLY A 8 3.82 1.23 10.54
N ILE A 9 4.31 0.01 10.66
CA ILE A 9 3.51 -1.21 10.47
C ILE A 9 2.40 -1.30 11.53
N VAL A 10 2.71 -1.07 12.81
CA VAL A 10 1.71 -1.10 13.89
C VAL A 10 0.66 -0.01 13.71
N ALA A 11 1.08 1.20 13.33
CA ALA A 11 0.16 2.29 13.01
C ALA A 11 -0.76 1.93 11.84
N THR A 12 -0.21 1.32 10.79
CA THR A 12 -0.96 0.83 9.62
C THR A 12 -2.00 -0.23 10.03
N ILE A 13 -1.64 -1.18 10.90
CA ILE A 13 -2.57 -2.19 11.43
C ILE A 13 -3.72 -1.53 12.19
N CYS A 14 -3.41 -0.55 13.05
CA CYS A 14 -4.43 0.16 13.83
C CYS A 14 -5.43 0.92 12.93
N LEU A 15 -4.94 1.56 11.87
CA LEU A 15 -5.75 2.39 10.98
C LEU A 15 -6.64 1.57 10.02
N ILE A 16 -6.17 0.41 9.56
CA ILE A 16 -6.75 -0.27 8.39
C ILE A 16 -7.41 -1.59 8.78
N GLY A 17 -7.00 -2.26 9.85
CA GLY A 17 -7.54 -3.58 10.14
C GLY A 17 -7.01 -4.22 11.41
N ILE A 18 -7.26 -3.60 12.57
CA ILE A 18 -6.84 -4.13 13.88
C ILE A 18 -7.38 -5.55 14.14
N ARG A 19 -8.55 -5.87 13.60
CA ARG A 19 -9.20 -7.18 13.72
C ARG A 19 -8.56 -8.26 12.85
N TYR A 20 -7.83 -7.86 11.80
CA TYR A 20 -7.32 -8.72 10.75
C TYR A 20 -5.83 -8.41 10.44
N PRO A 21 -4.93 -8.48 11.44
CA PRO A 21 -3.53 -8.03 11.29
C PRO A 21 -2.76 -8.86 10.25
N HIS A 22 -3.09 -10.14 10.10
CA HIS A 22 -2.47 -11.02 9.09
C HIS A 22 -2.79 -10.58 7.65
N TYR A 23 -4.01 -10.12 7.39
CA TYR A 23 -4.37 -9.57 6.08
C TYR A 23 -3.71 -8.21 5.84
N VAL A 24 -3.48 -7.42 6.89
CA VAL A 24 -2.73 -6.16 6.78
C VAL A 24 -1.28 -6.44 6.40
N LEU A 25 -0.61 -7.40 7.04
CA LEU A 25 0.76 -7.79 6.69
C LEU A 25 0.86 -8.26 5.23
N LEU A 26 -0.10 -9.07 4.76
CA LEU A 26 -0.16 -9.47 3.35
C LEU A 26 -0.33 -8.26 2.42
N ALA A 27 -1.23 -7.34 2.75
CA ALA A 27 -1.45 -6.13 1.96
C ALA A 27 -0.20 -5.24 1.91
N ILE A 28 0.55 -5.13 3.02
CA ILE A 28 1.84 -4.41 3.05
C ILE A 28 2.85 -5.12 2.15
N SER A 29 2.93 -6.45 2.20
CA SER A 29 3.86 -7.18 1.32
C SER A 29 3.53 -7.00 -0.16
N LEU A 30 2.25 -6.98 -0.54
CA LEU A 30 1.81 -6.70 -1.91
C LEU A 30 2.12 -5.27 -2.32
N HIS A 31 1.98 -4.32 -1.40
CA HIS A 31 2.32 -2.93 -1.62
C HIS A 31 3.79 -2.77 -2.04
N GLU A 32 4.71 -3.27 -1.22
CA GLU A 32 6.16 -3.21 -1.45
C GLU A 32 6.55 -3.97 -2.72
N VAL A 33 5.93 -5.13 -2.99
CA VAL A 33 6.15 -5.87 -4.23
C VAL A 33 5.74 -5.04 -5.45
N GLY A 34 4.65 -4.27 -5.36
CA GLY A 34 4.24 -3.34 -6.42
C GLY A 34 5.30 -2.29 -6.74
N GLU A 35 5.88 -1.69 -5.70
CA GLU A 35 6.95 -0.70 -5.84
C GLU A 35 8.22 -1.30 -6.43
N ILE A 36 8.64 -2.48 -5.96
CA ILE A 36 9.81 -3.20 -6.47
C ILE A 36 9.62 -3.57 -7.94
N VAL A 37 8.47 -4.12 -8.32
CA VAL A 37 8.18 -4.52 -9.71
C VAL A 37 8.25 -3.31 -10.63
N MET A 38 7.70 -2.17 -10.21
CA MET A 38 7.76 -0.94 -11.00
C MET A 38 9.17 -0.37 -11.08
N ALA A 39 9.94 -0.37 -9.99
CA ALA A 39 11.34 0.04 -10.02
C ALA A 39 12.17 -0.79 -11.02
N VAL A 40 12.00 -2.11 -11.01
CA VAL A 40 12.69 -3.03 -11.94
C VAL A 40 12.26 -2.78 -13.39
N LEU A 41 10.97 -2.57 -13.65
CA LEU A 41 10.45 -2.36 -15.01
C LEU A 41 11.01 -1.08 -15.65
N PHE A 42 11.29 -0.05 -14.84
CA PHE A 42 11.89 1.20 -15.30
C PHE A 42 13.42 1.23 -15.23
N ASN A 43 14.07 0.08 -14.96
CA ASN A 43 15.52 -0.03 -14.79
C ASN A 43 16.08 0.92 -13.72
N GLY A 44 15.27 1.26 -12.71
CA GLY A 44 15.69 2.07 -11.58
C GLY A 44 16.58 1.28 -10.62
N GLN A 45 17.59 1.93 -10.07
CA GLN A 45 18.45 1.35 -9.04
C GLN A 45 17.83 1.57 -7.67
N ILE A 46 17.39 0.50 -7.02
CA ILE A 46 16.77 0.59 -5.70
C ILE A 46 17.87 0.79 -4.64
N ASP A 47 17.95 2.01 -4.11
CA ASP A 47 18.94 2.37 -3.09
C ASP A 47 18.46 1.96 -1.71
N THR A 48 17.22 2.32 -1.36
CA THR A 48 16.61 1.99 -0.07
C THR A 48 15.14 1.63 -0.19
N ILE A 49 14.69 0.70 0.66
CA ILE A 49 13.29 0.34 0.84
C ILE A 49 13.02 0.45 2.33
N VAL A 50 12.06 1.29 2.71
CA VAL A 50 11.57 1.42 4.08
C VAL A 50 10.17 0.81 4.14
N ALA A 51 10.09 -0.42 4.63
CA ALA A 51 8.84 -1.13 4.82
C ALA A 51 8.15 -0.64 6.10
N ALA A 52 7.27 0.35 5.95
CA ALA A 52 6.52 1.00 7.05
C ALA A 52 4.99 0.88 6.88
N GLY A 53 4.53 -0.05 6.04
CA GLY A 53 3.13 -0.21 5.71
C GLY A 53 2.64 0.88 4.75
N ALA A 54 1.57 1.60 5.12
CA ALA A 54 1.07 2.67 4.26
C ALA A 54 2.02 3.87 4.17
N PHE A 55 2.94 3.99 5.13
CA PHE A 55 3.97 5.02 5.20
C PHE A 55 5.27 4.60 4.51
N GLY A 56 5.27 3.46 3.83
CA GLY A 56 6.44 2.94 3.14
C GLY A 56 7.05 3.96 2.18
N THR A 57 8.35 3.81 1.94
CA THR A 57 9.02 4.60 0.92
C THR A 57 10.11 3.77 0.26
N ILE A 58 10.14 3.84 -1.06
CA ILE A 58 11.23 3.33 -1.87
C ILE A 58 12.02 4.51 -2.43
N ASP A 59 13.33 4.46 -2.28
CA ASP A 59 14.26 5.40 -2.92
C ASP A 59 14.93 4.70 -4.09
N VAL A 60 14.77 5.28 -5.27
CA VAL A 60 15.25 4.71 -6.52
C VAL A 60 16.05 5.77 -7.24
N SER A 61 17.27 5.47 -7.62
CA SER A 61 18.10 6.32 -8.47
C SER A 61 18.03 5.88 -9.93
N ASN A 62 18.52 6.75 -10.81
CA ASN A 62 18.73 6.45 -12.23
C ASN A 62 17.45 6.15 -13.05
N TYR A 63 16.35 6.86 -12.77
CA TYR A 63 15.20 6.92 -13.68
C TYR A 63 15.08 8.32 -14.31
N ASN A 64 14.81 8.35 -15.61
CA ASN A 64 14.78 9.56 -16.40
C ASN A 64 13.31 9.95 -16.62
N THR A 65 12.79 10.97 -15.91
CA THR A 65 11.48 11.68 -16.06
C THR A 65 10.67 11.74 -14.75
N SER A 66 10.12 12.91 -14.42
CA SER A 66 9.26 13.15 -13.24
C SER A 66 8.01 12.26 -13.21
N LEU A 67 7.45 11.94 -14.38
CA LEU A 67 6.29 11.07 -14.54
C LEU A 67 6.56 9.65 -14.01
N ILE A 68 7.76 9.09 -14.25
CA ILE A 68 8.13 7.76 -13.74
C ILE A 68 8.22 7.77 -12.21
N GLY A 69 8.75 8.85 -11.62
CA GLY A 69 8.76 9.03 -10.17
C GLY A 69 7.35 9.05 -9.56
N THR A 70 6.40 9.72 -10.22
CA THR A 70 4.99 9.68 -9.76
C THR A 70 4.36 8.31 -9.90
N LEU A 71 4.61 7.58 -11.00
CA LEU A 71 4.10 6.22 -11.16
C LEU A 71 4.69 5.27 -10.12
N LEU A 72 5.96 5.43 -9.77
CA LEU A 72 6.62 4.68 -8.72
C LEU A 72 5.94 4.94 -7.37
N LEU A 73 5.70 6.20 -7.01
CA LEU A 73 5.02 6.60 -5.76
C LEU A 73 3.60 6.05 -5.61
N PHE A 74 2.88 5.83 -6.72
CA PHE A 74 1.53 5.26 -6.68
C PHE A 74 1.51 3.75 -6.90
N SER A 75 2.60 3.14 -7.33
CA SER A 75 2.63 1.73 -7.74
C SER A 75 2.16 0.77 -6.65
N GLY A 76 2.63 0.92 -5.41
CA GLY A 76 2.18 0.09 -4.30
C GLY A 76 0.69 0.25 -4.01
N SER A 77 0.14 1.48 -4.12
CA SER A 77 -1.30 1.71 -3.95
C SER A 77 -2.11 1.03 -5.05
N LEU A 78 -1.59 1.05 -6.27
CA LEU A 78 -2.21 0.48 -7.46
C LEU A 78 -2.21 -1.06 -7.40
N THR A 79 -1.13 -1.68 -6.93
CA THR A 79 -1.08 -3.14 -6.69
C THR A 79 -2.12 -3.58 -5.66
N ASN A 80 -2.29 -2.82 -4.58
CA ASN A 80 -3.33 -3.12 -3.59
C ASN A 80 -4.75 -2.91 -4.14
N TYR A 81 -4.96 -1.90 -4.98
CA TYR A 81 -6.21 -1.73 -5.70
C TYR A 81 -6.53 -2.93 -6.60
N ILE A 82 -5.56 -3.39 -7.39
CA ILE A 82 -5.71 -4.58 -8.24
C ILE A 82 -6.01 -5.82 -7.40
N ALA A 83 -5.23 -6.08 -6.36
CA ALA A 83 -5.45 -7.23 -5.46
C ALA A 83 -6.85 -7.20 -4.83
N SER A 84 -7.30 -6.01 -4.44
CA SER A 84 -8.63 -5.80 -3.89
C SER A 84 -9.74 -6.02 -4.92
N SER A 85 -9.55 -5.54 -6.15
CA SER A 85 -10.52 -5.69 -7.25
C SER A 85 -10.64 -7.15 -7.71
N LEU A 86 -9.53 -7.87 -7.79
CA LEU A 86 -9.49 -9.29 -8.17
C LEU A 86 -10.21 -10.17 -7.14
N ALA A 87 -10.13 -9.81 -5.87
CA ALA A 87 -10.84 -10.53 -4.82
C ALA A 87 -12.37 -10.30 -4.85
N GLY A 88 -12.87 -9.31 -5.59
CA GLY A 88 -14.29 -9.06 -5.89
C GLY A 88 -15.18 -8.67 -4.70
N GLY A 89 -14.69 -8.79 -3.47
CA GLY A 89 -15.49 -8.70 -2.24
C GLY A 89 -15.94 -7.29 -1.83
N ILE A 90 -15.34 -6.23 -2.40
CA ILE A 90 -15.61 -4.83 -1.99
C ILE A 90 -17.06 -4.43 -2.27
N ALA A 91 -17.58 -4.79 -3.44
CA ALA A 91 -18.92 -4.39 -3.89
C ALA A 91 -20.05 -4.99 -3.04
N PHE A 92 -19.75 -6.03 -2.26
CA PHE A 92 -20.71 -6.75 -1.43
C PHE A 92 -20.72 -6.28 0.03
N GLU A 93 -19.86 -5.33 0.40
CA GLU A 93 -19.77 -4.77 1.75
C GLU A 93 -20.40 -3.37 1.80
N PRO A 94 -21.17 -3.05 2.85
CA PRO A 94 -21.71 -1.71 3.02
C PRO A 94 -20.58 -0.70 3.27
N THR A 95 -20.74 0.52 2.72
CA THR A 95 -19.72 1.58 2.78
C THR A 95 -19.27 1.91 4.21
N SER A 96 -20.18 1.83 5.19
CA SER A 96 -19.87 2.03 6.61
C SER A 96 -18.89 0.99 7.17
N ARG A 97 -18.95 -0.25 6.69
CA ARG A 97 -17.98 -1.31 7.04
C ARG A 97 -16.71 -1.19 6.22
N LEU A 98 -16.74 -0.63 5.02
CA LEU A 98 -15.51 -0.38 4.25
C LEU A 98 -14.57 0.61 4.94
N LEU A 99 -15.09 1.58 5.67
CA LEU A 99 -14.28 2.59 6.36
C LEU A 99 -13.91 2.22 7.81
N ASN A 100 -14.68 1.34 8.47
CA ASN A 100 -14.49 1.04 9.88
C ASN A 100 -13.46 -0.09 10.11
N PRO A 101 -12.24 0.17 10.63
CA PRO A 101 -11.22 -0.85 10.86
C PRO A 101 -11.61 -1.96 11.83
N MET A 102 -12.64 -1.74 12.67
CA MET A 102 -13.09 -2.68 13.69
C MET A 102 -14.27 -3.55 13.27
N SER A 103 -14.93 -3.25 12.14
CA SER A 103 -16.10 -4.01 11.70
C SER A 103 -15.74 -5.44 11.27
N ALA A 104 -16.62 -6.41 11.54
CA ALA A 104 -16.52 -7.74 10.98
C ALA A 104 -16.74 -7.67 9.46
N LEU A 105 -15.84 -8.30 8.69
CA LEU A 105 -15.85 -8.28 7.23
C LEU A 105 -16.06 -9.72 6.72
N LYS A 106 -16.94 -9.86 5.74
CA LYS A 106 -17.16 -11.09 4.95
C LYS A 106 -15.99 -11.33 3.99
N TYR A 107 -15.42 -10.25 3.45
CA TYR A 107 -14.26 -10.31 2.54
C TYR A 107 -13.08 -9.47 3.09
N PRO A 108 -12.42 -9.94 4.17
CA PRO A 108 -11.38 -9.16 4.85
C PRO A 108 -10.18 -8.86 3.94
N PHE A 109 -9.76 -9.80 3.08
CA PHE A 109 -8.63 -9.57 2.16
C PHE A 109 -8.90 -8.41 1.20
N ALA A 110 -10.07 -8.37 0.55
CA ALA A 110 -10.42 -7.30 -0.38
C ALA A 110 -10.44 -5.94 0.34
N VAL A 111 -11.18 -5.86 1.45
CA VAL A 111 -11.38 -4.58 2.16
C VAL A 111 -10.09 -4.04 2.79
N VAL A 112 -9.22 -4.90 3.32
CA VAL A 112 -7.93 -4.46 3.88
C VAL A 112 -7.01 -3.91 2.79
N ASN A 113 -6.91 -4.58 1.64
CA ASN A 113 -6.14 -4.08 0.49
C ASN A 113 -6.71 -2.75 -0.02
N PHE A 114 -8.04 -2.63 -0.11
CA PHE A 114 -8.70 -1.39 -0.49
C PHE A 114 -8.36 -0.22 0.46
N ARG A 115 -8.48 -0.44 1.77
CA ARG A 115 -8.16 0.57 2.77
C ARG A 115 -6.69 0.98 2.71
N LEU A 116 -5.79 0.02 2.52
CA LEU A 116 -4.36 0.31 2.37
C LEU A 116 -4.08 1.10 1.09
N CYS A 117 -4.75 0.78 -0.02
CA CYS A 117 -4.70 1.57 -1.25
C CYS A 117 -5.10 3.02 -0.99
N VAL A 118 -6.26 3.25 -0.35
CA VAL A 118 -6.75 4.61 -0.07
C VAL A 118 -5.76 5.37 0.82
N LEU A 119 -5.28 4.74 1.89
CA LEU A 119 -4.40 5.40 2.85
C LEU A 119 -3.02 5.69 2.25
N ALA A 120 -2.44 4.74 1.52
CA ALA A 120 -1.17 4.94 0.80
C ALA A 120 -1.31 6.01 -0.29
N CYS A 121 -2.42 6.02 -1.04
CA CYS A 121 -2.67 7.05 -2.05
C CYS A 121 -2.74 8.46 -1.44
N LEU A 122 -3.42 8.62 -0.29
CA LEU A 122 -3.46 9.90 0.43
C LEU A 122 -2.06 10.33 0.90
N ILE A 123 -1.24 9.40 1.38
CA ILE A 123 0.14 9.68 1.80
C ILE A 123 1.01 10.04 0.59
N SER A 124 0.92 9.31 -0.52
CA SER A 124 1.66 9.63 -1.74
C SER A 124 1.24 10.99 -2.31
N LEU A 125 -0.04 11.34 -2.27
CA LEU A 125 -0.51 12.69 -2.62
C LEU A 125 0.10 13.74 -1.70
N TRP A 126 0.10 13.52 -0.38
CA TRP A 126 0.75 14.44 0.56
C TRP A 126 2.22 14.64 0.20
N LYS A 127 2.97 13.56 -0.05
CA LYS A 127 4.41 13.61 -0.44
C LYS A 127 4.67 14.40 -1.73
N ILE A 128 3.66 14.62 -2.59
CA ILE A 128 3.81 15.45 -3.80
C ILE A 128 3.67 16.94 -3.47
N PHE A 129 2.88 17.30 -2.47
CA PHE A 129 2.60 18.70 -2.10
C PHE A 129 3.56 19.28 -1.05
N VAL A 130 4.28 18.42 -0.31
CA VAL A 130 5.28 18.81 0.70
C VAL A 130 6.67 18.48 0.18
#